data_AF-A0AAE1WR24-F1
#
_entry.id   AF-A0AAE1WR24-F1
#
_cell.length_a   1.000
_cell.length_b   1.000
_cell.length_c   1.000
_cell.angle_alpha   90.00
_cell.angle_beta   90.00
_cell.angle_gamma   90.00
#
_symmetry.space_group_name_H-M   'P 1'
#
loop_
_entity.id
_entity.type
_entity.pdbx_description
1 polymer ?
#
loop_
_entity_poly.entity_id
_entity_poly.type
_entity_poly.pdbx_seq_one_letter_code
_entity_poly.pdbx_strand_id
1 'polypeptide(L)'
;MKDLRILKTRNAPDIVPTVPPITVGYTPVGVELLIDSRKSKYLNPGDTYTWHNLEAGYLHTLAIQNGDKVERDLALVNKGSGALKPKYSIPFSWWCEENKGMVQNSDGSWQWRDHETDED
;
A
#
# COMPACT_ATOMS: atom_id res chain seq x y z
N MET A 1 14.42 19.23 -19.54
CA MET A 1 13.24 19.08 -18.64
C MET A 1 11.88 19.22 -19.34
N LYS A 2 11.78 19.64 -20.61
CA LYS A 2 10.48 19.86 -21.29
C LYS A 2 9.65 18.58 -21.48
N ASP A 3 10.28 17.40 -21.43
CA ASP A 3 9.62 16.11 -21.67
C ASP A 3 9.37 15.28 -20.40
N LEU A 4 9.81 15.77 -19.23
CA LEU A 4 9.57 15.06 -17.98
C LEU A 4 8.10 15.25 -17.56
N ARG A 5 7.47 14.17 -17.10
CA ARG A 5 6.11 14.19 -16.54
C ARG A 5 6.13 13.43 -15.22
N ILE A 6 5.60 14.05 -14.16
CA ILE A 6 5.49 13.46 -12.82
C ILE A 6 4.05 13.66 -12.36
N LEU A 7 3.39 12.57 -11.99
CA LEU A 7 2.10 12.58 -11.32
C LEU A 7 2.31 12.09 -9.88
N LYS A 8 2.08 12.98 -8.91
CA LYS A 8 2.20 12.68 -7.50
C LYS A 8 0.82 12.43 -6.92
N THR A 9 0.47 11.17 -6.70
CA THR A 9 -0.74 10.85 -5.94
C THR A 9 -0.48 11.15 -4.47
N ARG A 10 -1.43 11.80 -3.79
CA ARG A 10 -1.36 12.10 -2.36
C ARG A 10 -2.65 11.71 -1.68
N ASN A 11 -2.56 10.91 -0.63
CA ASN A 11 -3.69 10.66 0.26
C ASN A 11 -3.84 11.81 1.28
N ALA A 12 -5.03 12.41 1.37
CA ALA A 12 -5.28 13.61 2.16
C ALA A 12 -4.87 13.50 3.65
N PRO A 13 -5.15 12.41 4.38
CA PRO A 13 -4.69 12.25 5.77
C PRO A 13 -3.24 11.79 5.90
N ASP A 14 -2.56 11.43 4.80
CA ASP A 14 -1.15 11.02 4.84
C ASP A 14 -0.23 12.25 4.98
N ILE A 15 0.53 12.26 6.07
CA ILE A 15 1.48 13.33 6.41
C ILE A 15 2.86 13.12 5.81
N VAL A 16 3.21 11.89 5.38
CA VAL A 16 4.56 11.58 4.89
C VAL A 16 4.95 12.44 3.67
N PRO A 17 4.05 12.72 2.70
CA PRO A 17 4.37 13.63 1.59
C PRO A 17 4.60 15.09 1.99
N THR A 18 4.42 15.45 3.27
CA THR A 18 4.64 16.81 3.79
C THR A 18 6.00 16.98 4.47
N VAL A 19 6.80 15.90 4.58
CA VAL A 19 8.12 15.93 5.20
C VAL A 19 9.24 15.62 4.19
N PRO A 20 10.39 16.31 4.27
CA PRO A 20 10.64 17.49 5.09
C PRO A 20 9.78 18.69 4.64
N PRO A 21 9.45 19.61 5.56
CA PRO A 21 8.54 20.72 5.24
C PRO A 21 9.15 21.69 4.22
N ILE A 22 8.31 22.34 3.41
CA ILE A 22 8.75 23.34 2.43
C ILE A 22 9.56 24.50 3.04
N THR A 23 9.37 24.74 4.35
CA THR A 23 10.10 25.75 5.12
C THR A 23 11.59 25.47 5.25
N VAL A 24 12.06 24.24 5.00
CA VAL A 24 13.49 23.89 5.01
C VAL A 24 14.09 23.75 3.60
N GLY A 25 13.45 24.34 2.59
CA GLY A 25 14.00 24.48 1.24
C GLY A 25 13.64 23.36 0.25
N TYR A 26 12.73 22.45 0.60
CA TYR A 26 12.24 21.40 -0.30
C TYR A 26 11.08 21.88 -1.15
N THR A 27 11.16 21.67 -2.48
CA THR A 27 10.11 22.09 -3.43
C THR A 27 9.46 20.87 -4.08
N PRO A 28 8.13 20.70 -3.99
CA PRO A 28 7.44 19.63 -4.71
C PRO A 28 7.47 19.89 -6.23
N VAL A 29 7.60 18.82 -7.01
CA VAL A 29 7.59 18.86 -8.48
C VAL A 29 6.52 17.94 -9.05
N GLY A 30 6.03 18.24 -10.26
CA GLY A 30 4.99 17.48 -10.93
C GLY A 30 3.57 17.97 -10.65
N VAL A 31 2.58 17.21 -11.12
CA VAL A 31 1.15 17.46 -10.92
C VAL A 31 0.65 16.60 -9.76
N GLU A 32 -0.10 17.18 -8.83
CA GLU A 32 -0.68 16.44 -7.70
C GLU A 32 -2.07 15.86 -8.04
N LEU A 33 -2.26 14.58 -7.75
CA LEU A 33 -3.56 13.91 -7.73
C LEU A 33 -3.96 13.65 -6.28
N LEU A 34 -4.90 14.45 -5.76
CA LEU A 34 -5.38 14.32 -4.38
C LEU A 34 -6.48 13.26 -4.28
N ILE A 35 -6.29 12.30 -3.37
CA ILE A 35 -7.26 11.27 -3.01
C ILE A 35 -7.57 11.34 -1.52
N ASP A 36 -8.69 10.76 -1.08
CA ASP A 36 -9.07 10.76 0.34
C ASP A 36 -9.62 9.41 0.79
N SER A 37 -8.75 8.61 1.44
CA SER A 37 -9.10 7.27 1.91
C SER A 37 -10.23 7.27 2.97
N ARG A 38 -10.44 8.38 3.68
CA ARG A 38 -11.50 8.51 4.71
C ARG A 38 -12.90 8.46 4.10
N LYS A 39 -13.04 8.71 2.80
CA LYS A 39 -14.31 8.60 2.07
C LYS A 39 -14.70 7.15 1.78
N SER A 40 -13.79 6.20 1.97
CA SER A 40 -14.07 4.79 1.75
C SER A 40 -15.05 4.24 2.79
N LYS A 41 -16.17 3.67 2.32
CA LYS A 41 -17.09 2.92 3.19
C LYS A 41 -16.52 1.59 3.71
N TYR A 42 -15.40 1.13 3.14
CA TYR A 42 -14.77 -0.16 3.43
C TYR A 42 -13.73 -0.07 4.56
N LEU A 43 -13.06 1.08 4.69
CA LEU A 43 -11.95 1.27 5.62
C LEU A 43 -12.44 1.73 7.01
N ASN A 44 -11.67 1.39 8.04
CA ASN A 44 -11.74 2.05 9.34
C ASN A 44 -11.23 3.51 9.23
N PRO A 45 -11.44 4.38 10.22
CA PRO A 45 -10.90 5.76 10.22
C PRO A 45 -9.39 5.84 9.95
N GLY A 46 -8.65 4.80 10.32
CA GLY A 46 -7.22 4.64 10.04
C GLY A 46 -6.31 5.40 11.01
N ASP A 47 -5.03 5.36 10.70
CA ASP A 47 -3.89 5.91 11.42
C ASP A 47 -2.77 6.27 10.43
N THR A 48 -1.65 6.80 10.92
CA THR A 48 -0.51 7.19 10.07
C THR A 48 0.00 6.05 9.19
N TYR A 49 -0.05 4.81 9.69
CA TYR A 49 0.38 3.62 8.96
C TYR A 49 -0.57 3.30 7.80
N THR A 50 -1.87 3.19 8.08
CA THR A 50 -2.89 2.82 7.09
C THR A 50 -3.17 3.93 6.09
N TRP A 51 -3.00 5.21 6.47
CA TRP A 51 -3.08 6.34 5.54
C TRP A 51 -1.90 6.37 4.56
N HIS A 52 -0.71 5.95 4.99
CA HIS A 52 0.49 5.88 4.16
C HIS A 52 0.61 4.56 3.37
N ASN A 53 -0.10 3.51 3.78
CA ASN A 53 -0.03 2.22 3.15
C ASN A 53 -0.47 2.27 1.67
N LEU A 54 0.34 1.69 0.78
CA LEU A 54 0.10 1.70 -0.67
C LEU A 54 -1.24 1.06 -1.04
N GLU A 55 -1.61 -0.04 -0.39
CA GLU A 55 -2.85 -0.77 -0.70
C GLU A 55 -4.07 -0.03 -0.18
N ALA A 56 -4.07 0.30 1.11
CA ALA A 56 -5.22 0.88 1.80
C ALA A 56 -5.41 2.38 1.52
N GLY A 57 -4.34 3.16 1.66
CA GLY A 57 -4.38 4.62 1.51
C GLY A 57 -4.47 5.06 0.06
N TYR A 58 -3.81 4.34 -0.85
CA TYR A 58 -3.60 4.77 -2.23
C TYR A 58 -4.41 3.97 -3.26
N LEU A 59 -4.05 2.71 -3.51
CA LEU A 59 -4.62 1.92 -4.61
C LEU A 59 -6.11 1.64 -4.44
N HIS A 60 -6.54 1.30 -3.22
CA HIS A 60 -7.96 1.14 -2.89
C HIS A 60 -8.75 2.44 -3.10
N THR A 61 -8.22 3.56 -2.61
CA THR A 61 -8.88 4.86 -2.74
C THR A 61 -9.01 5.30 -4.21
N LEU A 62 -7.96 5.10 -5.01
CA LEU A 62 -7.99 5.37 -6.46
C LEU A 62 -9.05 4.53 -7.16
N ALA A 63 -9.15 3.24 -6.83
CA ALA A 63 -10.11 2.32 -7.44
C ALA A 63 -11.57 2.72 -7.16
N ILE A 64 -11.86 3.37 -6.03
CA ILE A 64 -13.23 3.80 -5.69
C ILE A 64 -13.55 5.26 -6.08
N GLN A 65 -12.54 6.12 -6.25
CA GLN A 65 -12.74 7.55 -6.45
C GLN A 65 -13.10 7.92 -7.90
N ASN A 66 -12.63 7.14 -8.88
CA ASN A 66 -12.75 7.52 -10.30
C ASN A 66 -14.08 7.18 -10.97
N GLY A 67 -15.10 6.71 -10.25
CA GLY A 67 -16.45 6.47 -10.80
C GLY A 67 -16.56 5.28 -11.75
N ASP A 68 -15.52 5.00 -12.52
CA ASP A 68 -15.30 3.74 -13.22
C ASP A 68 -14.94 2.68 -12.19
N LYS A 69 -15.86 1.73 -11.98
CA LYS A 69 -15.64 0.60 -11.07
C LYS A 69 -14.54 -0.29 -11.64
N VAL A 70 -13.31 -0.06 -11.18
CA VAL A 70 -12.24 -1.04 -11.34
C VAL A 70 -12.53 -2.19 -10.38
N GLU A 71 -12.63 -3.41 -10.91
CA GLU A 71 -12.75 -4.61 -10.08
C GLU A 71 -11.41 -4.85 -9.35
N ARG A 72 -11.35 -4.42 -8.09
CA ARG A 72 -10.19 -4.61 -7.20
C ARG A 72 -10.62 -5.39 -5.97
N ASP A 73 -9.91 -6.48 -5.68
CA ASP A 73 -10.18 -7.30 -4.49
C ASP A 73 -9.89 -6.50 -3.22
N LEU A 74 -10.85 -6.53 -2.28
CA LEU A 74 -10.70 -5.92 -0.96
C LEU A 74 -9.57 -6.58 -0.16
N ALA A 75 -9.28 -7.86 -0.37
CA ALA A 75 -8.21 -8.57 0.34
C ALA A 75 -6.87 -7.84 0.24
N LEU A 76 -6.56 -7.22 -0.90
CA LEU A 76 -5.32 -6.47 -1.11
C LEU A 76 -5.11 -5.34 -0.10
N VAL A 77 -6.19 -4.70 0.38
CA VAL A 77 -6.12 -3.63 1.41
C VAL A 77 -5.38 -4.09 2.66
N ASN A 78 -5.62 -5.34 3.08
CA ASN A 78 -5.00 -5.91 4.27
C ASN A 78 -3.70 -6.66 4.00
N LYS A 79 -3.13 -6.58 2.77
CA LYS A 79 -1.89 -7.29 2.40
C LYS A 79 -0.79 -7.08 3.45
N GLY A 80 -0.51 -5.83 3.78
CA GLY A 80 0.41 -5.46 4.86
C GLY A 80 -0.25 -4.66 5.99
N SER A 81 -1.59 -4.58 6.05
CA SER A 81 -2.28 -3.70 6.98
C SER A 81 -3.53 -4.34 7.61
N GLY A 82 -4.15 -3.65 8.57
CA GLY A 82 -5.46 -3.98 9.14
C GLY A 82 -6.52 -2.93 8.85
N ALA A 83 -6.49 -2.30 7.67
CA ALA A 83 -7.28 -1.10 7.39
C ALA A 83 -8.78 -1.38 7.14
N LEU A 84 -9.16 -2.60 6.75
CA LEU A 84 -10.56 -2.95 6.50
C LEU A 84 -11.40 -3.03 7.78
N LYS A 85 -12.70 -2.70 7.66
CA LYS A 85 -13.68 -2.96 8.73
C LYS A 85 -13.75 -4.47 9.05
N PRO A 86 -13.84 -4.86 10.34
CA PRO A 86 -13.87 -6.27 10.75
C PRO A 86 -14.96 -7.12 10.08
N LYS A 87 -16.09 -6.52 9.68
CA LYS A 87 -17.21 -7.21 9.02
C LYS A 87 -16.87 -7.90 7.70
N TYR A 88 -15.73 -7.59 7.09
CA TYR A 88 -15.28 -8.22 5.85
C TYR A 88 -14.47 -9.51 6.09
N SER A 89 -14.15 -9.84 7.36
CA SER A 89 -13.50 -11.10 7.76
C SER A 89 -12.20 -11.43 7.03
N ILE A 90 -11.48 -10.41 6.56
CA ILE A 90 -10.14 -10.54 5.95
C ILE A 90 -9.09 -10.35 7.05
N PRO A 91 -8.15 -11.30 7.23
CA PRO A 91 -7.10 -11.17 8.24
C PRO A 91 -6.27 -9.89 8.05
N PHE A 92 -5.78 -9.33 9.16
CA PHE A 92 -4.82 -8.23 9.10
C PHE A 92 -3.47 -8.77 8.62
N SER A 93 -2.73 -7.95 7.85
CA SER A 93 -1.36 -8.22 7.41
C SER A 93 -1.14 -9.66 6.95
N TRP A 94 -2.03 -10.13 6.07
CA TRP A 94 -2.07 -11.55 5.70
C TRP A 94 -0.91 -11.97 4.81
N TRP A 95 -0.21 -11.03 4.15
CA TRP A 95 0.89 -11.36 3.27
C TRP A 95 2.07 -11.90 4.06
N CYS A 96 2.38 -13.16 3.79
CA CYS A 96 3.50 -13.89 4.33
C CYS A 96 3.82 -15.02 3.35
N GLU A 97 5.11 -15.29 3.14
CA GLU A 97 5.53 -16.50 2.43
C GLU A 97 5.01 -17.75 3.14
N GLU A 98 4.75 -18.81 2.38
CA GLU A 98 4.38 -20.08 2.96
C GLU A 98 5.44 -20.52 3.98
N ASN A 99 5.01 -20.89 5.19
CA ASN A 99 5.91 -21.23 6.30
C ASN A 99 6.99 -20.18 6.59
N LYS A 100 6.77 -18.90 6.23
CA LYS A 100 7.75 -17.81 6.34
C LYS A 100 9.05 -18.06 5.55
N GLY A 101 8.96 -18.76 4.42
CA GLY A 101 10.11 -19.12 3.59
C GLY A 101 10.87 -20.36 4.07
N MET A 102 10.34 -21.09 5.06
CA MET A 102 10.88 -22.39 5.43
C MET A 102 10.41 -23.45 4.43
N VAL A 103 11.35 -24.21 3.87
CA VAL A 103 11.08 -25.28 2.91
C VAL A 103 11.64 -26.59 3.46
N GLN A 104 10.84 -27.65 3.42
CA GLN A 104 11.29 -28.98 3.80
C GLN A 104 11.97 -29.67 2.61
N ASN A 105 13.19 -30.16 2.81
CA ASN A 105 13.94 -30.95 1.84
C ASN A 105 13.47 -32.40 1.83
N SER A 106 13.87 -33.14 0.79
CA SER A 106 13.58 -34.57 0.64
C SER A 106 14.17 -35.45 1.75
N ASP A 107 15.21 -34.98 2.45
CA ASP A 107 15.80 -35.67 3.62
C ASP A 107 15.06 -35.36 4.94
N GLY A 108 13.98 -34.56 4.88
CA GLY A 108 13.18 -34.14 6.03
C GLY A 108 13.71 -32.92 6.78
N SER A 109 14.90 -32.41 6.43
CA SER A 109 15.46 -31.18 7.01
C SER A 109 14.68 -29.95 6.55
N TRP A 110 14.62 -28.93 7.38
CA TRP A 110 14.02 -27.64 7.05
C TRP A 110 15.11 -26.60 6.83
N GLN A 111 15.05 -25.91 5.70
CA GLN A 111 15.96 -24.82 5.36
C GLN A 111 15.18 -23.55 5.06
N TRP A 112 15.75 -22.42 5.45
CA TRP A 112 15.21 -21.11 5.10
C TRP A 112 15.64 -20.77 3.67
N ARG A 113 14.65 -20.54 2.79
CA ARG A 113 14.81 -20.19 1.38
C ARG A 113 13.83 -19.09 1.03
N ASP A 114 14.21 -17.85 1.32
CA ASP A 114 13.46 -16.64 1.01
C ASP A 114 14.09 -15.81 -0.13
N HIS A 115 15.16 -16.34 -0.73
CA HIS A 115 15.90 -15.70 -1.81
C HIS A 115 16.06 -16.65 -2.99
N GLU A 116 15.70 -16.16 -4.18
CA GLU A 116 16.01 -16.80 -5.45
C GLU A 116 17.36 -16.29 -5.94
N THR A 117 18.27 -17.20 -6.31
CA THR A 117 19.54 -16.82 -6.94
C THR A 117 19.26 -16.24 -8.31
N ASP A 118 19.67 -15.00 -8.53
CA ASP A 118 19.62 -14.34 -9.83
C ASP A 118 21.04 -14.29 -10.43
N GLU A 119 21.15 -14.43 -11.75
CA GLU A 119 22.45 -14.40 -12.47
C GLU A 119 22.86 -12.99 -12.92
N ASP A 120 22.08 -11.97 -12.55
CA ASP A 120 22.18 -10.57 -12.97
C ASP A 120 23.16 -9.70 -12.15
#